data_AF-V7AH72-F1
#
_entry.id   AF-V7AH72-F1
#
_cell.length_a   1.000
_cell.length_b   1.000
_cell.length_c   1.000
_cell.angle_alpha   90.00
_cell.angle_beta   90.00
_cell.angle_gamma   90.00
#
_symmetry.space_group_name_H-M   'P 1'
#
loop_
_entity.id
_entity.type
_entity.pdbx_description
1 polymer ?
#
loop_
_entity_poly.entity_id
_entity_poly.type
_entity_poly.pdbx_seq_one_letter_code
_entity_poly.pdbx_strand_id
1 'polypeptide(L)' 'MDHEDPYTHLSTFYELEGVMGFQSSGIEVVYMCFFPFSLAGKAKEWLKSHPN' A
#
# COMPACT_ATOMS: atom_id res chain seq x y z
N MET A 1 5.65 -20.29 0.03
CA MET A 1 4.52 -19.35 0.03
C MET A 1 4.91 -18.21 -0.88
N ASP A 2 4.53 -18.43 -2.13
CA ASP A 2 3.92 -17.49 -3.08
C ASP A 2 4.40 -16.05 -3.00
N HIS A 3 5.22 -15.69 -3.98
CA HIS A 3 5.47 -14.30 -4.32
C HIS A 3 4.13 -13.68 -4.73
N GLU A 4 3.58 -12.80 -3.90
CA GLU A 4 2.42 -12.01 -4.25
C GLU A 4 2.72 -11.22 -5.54
N ASP A 5 1.78 -11.23 -6.48
CA ASP A 5 1.91 -10.46 -7.71
C ASP A 5 1.80 -8.96 -7.41
N PRO A 6 2.80 -8.14 -7.77
CA PRO A 6 2.81 -6.71 -7.43
C PRO A 6 1.63 -5.94 -8.02
N TYR A 7 1.14 -6.32 -9.20
CA TYR A 7 0.02 -5.64 -9.85
C TYR A 7 -1.29 -5.93 -9.14
N THR A 8 -1.49 -7.19 -8.74
CA THR A 8 -2.63 -7.62 -7.95
C THR A 8 -2.63 -6.94 -6.58
N HIS A 9 -1.47 -6.86 -5.92
CA HIS A 9 -1.33 -6.16 -4.64
C HIS A 9 -1.73 -4.70 -4.74
N LEU A 10 -1.21 -3.98 -5.75
CA LEU A 10 -1.52 -2.56 -5.95
C LEU A 10 -2.99 -2.36 -6.31
N SER A 11 -3.58 -3.21 -7.15
CA SER A 11 -5.01 -3.14 -7.50
C SER A 11 -5.87 -3.27 -6.24
N THR A 12 -5.62 -4.28 -5.41
CA THR A 12 -6.35 -4.48 -4.15
C THR A 12 -6.12 -3.34 -3.16
N PHE A 13 -4.92 -2.76 -3.12
CA PHE A 13 -4.61 -1.62 -2.26
C PHE A 13 -5.36 -0.34 -2.68
N TYR A 14 -5.46 -0.06 -3.98
CA TYR A 14 -6.20 1.11 -4.50
C TYR A 14 -7.72 0.93 -4.45
N GLU A 15 -8.24 -0.31 -4.42
CA GLU A 15 -9.68 -0.56 -4.23
C GLU A 15 -10.21 -0.09 -2.86
N LEU A 16 -9.33 0.18 -1.89
CA LEU A 16 -9.69 0.73 -0.57
C LEU A 16 -10.37 2.12 -0.64
N GLU A 17 -10.25 2.82 -1.78
CA GLU A 17 -10.92 4.09 -2.06
C GLU A 17 -12.44 4.01 -1.91
N GLY A 18 -13.04 2.90 -2.32
CA GLY A 18 -14.48 2.68 -2.26
C GLY A 18 -15.02 2.42 -0.85
N VAL A 19 -14.17 1.98 0.07
CA VAL A 19 -14.57 1.64 1.45
C VAL A 19 -14.48 2.85 2.37
N MET A 20 -13.50 3.73 2.15
CA MET A 20 -13.24 4.83 3.09
C MET A 20 -14.00 6.12 2.80
N GLY A 21 -14.72 6.23 1.67
CA GLY A 21 -15.61 7.36 1.38
C GLY A 21 -14.96 8.75 1.41
N PHE A 22 -13.62 8.83 1.31
CA PHE A 22 -12.88 10.08 1.40
C PHE A 22 -13.12 10.93 0.14
N GLN A 23 -13.50 12.20 0.35
CA GLN A 23 -13.63 13.19 -0.72
C GLN A 23 -12.24 13.62 -1.21
N SER A 24 -11.60 12.82 -2.06
CA SER A 24 -10.52 13.08 -3.05
C SER A 24 -9.30 13.96 -2.69
N SER A 25 -9.27 14.72 -1.59
CA SER A 25 -8.15 15.59 -1.20
C SER A 25 -7.43 14.95 0.01
N GLY A 26 -6.21 14.48 -0.23
CA GLY A 26 -5.38 13.85 0.80
C GLY A 26 -5.43 12.32 0.83
N ILE A 27 -6.18 11.67 -0.06
CA ILE A 27 -6.21 10.20 -0.14
C ILE A 27 -4.83 9.63 -0.49
N GLU A 28 -4.04 10.30 -1.33
CA GLU A 28 -2.65 9.90 -1.62
C GLU A 28 -1.77 9.87 -0.36
N VAL A 29 -1.93 10.84 0.54
CA VAL A 29 -1.17 10.88 1.81
C VAL A 29 -1.62 9.72 2.70
N VAL A 30 -2.92 9.45 2.73
CA VAL A 30 -3.49 8.31 3.46
C VAL A 30 -2.94 6.99 2.91
N TYR A 31 -2.94 6.80 1.59
CA TYR A 31 -2.32 5.64 0.95
C TYR A 31 -0.84 5.53 1.24
N MET A 32 -0.08 6.61 1.13
CA MET A 32 1.35 6.62 1.47
C MET A 32 1.60 6.21 2.93
N CYS A 33 0.73 6.60 3.86
CA CYS A 33 0.79 6.18 5.25
C CYS A 33 0.42 4.70 5.44
N PHE A 34 -0.53 4.16 4.67
CA PHE A 34 -1.00 2.78 4.81
C PHE A 34 -0.20 1.75 4.00
N PHE A 35 0.49 2.17 2.94
CA PHE A 35 1.27 1.30 2.06
C PHE A 35 2.33 0.45 2.81
N PRO A 36 3.10 0.97 3.79
CA PRO A 36 4.02 0.14 4.57
C PRO A 36 3.33 -0.98 5.39
N PHE A 37 2.03 -0.86 5.64
CA PHE A 37 1.23 -1.86 6.36
C PHE A 37 0.66 -2.93 5.43
N SER A 38 0.48 -2.65 4.14
CA SER A 38 0.08 -3.67 3.16
C SER A 38 1.22 -4.64 2.85
N LEU A 39 2.48 -4.18 2.95
CA LEU A 39 3.65 -5.00 2.66
C LEU A 39 3.97 -6.02 3.77
N ALA A 40 4.43 -7.20 3.36
CA ALA A 40 4.90 -8.27 4.23
C ALA A 40 6.31 -8.75 3.88
N GLY A 41 6.98 -9.38 4.85
CA GLY A 41 8.27 -10.05 4.64
C GLY A 41 9.34 -9.15 4.02
N LYS A 42 10.01 -9.66 2.96
CA LYS A 42 11.13 -8.97 2.30
C LYS A 42 10.74 -7.61 1.70
N ALA A 43 9.50 -7.43 1.25
CA ALA A 43 9.03 -6.16 0.69
C ALA A 43 8.97 -5.06 1.76
N LYS A 44 8.49 -5.40 2.97
CA LYS A 44 8.46 -4.48 4.10
C LYS A 44 9.86 -4.09 4.56
N GLU A 45 10.78 -5.07 4.61
CA GLU A 45 12.17 -4.81 4.99
C GLU A 45 12.91 -3.97 3.94
N TRP A 46 12.65 -4.19 2.65
CA TRP A 46 13.15 -3.35 1.57
C TRP A 46 12.65 -1.91 1.67
N LEU A 47 11.37 -1.69 2.01
CA LEU A 47 10.86 -0.33 2.18
C LEU A 47 11.54 0.39 3.36
N LYS A 48 11.77 -0.32 4.48
CA LYS A 48 12.47 0.24 5.64
C LYS A 48 13.95 0.55 5.39
N SER A 49 14.60 -0.14 4.45
CA SER A 49 16.01 0.12 4.13
C SER A 49 16.23 1.39 3.32
N HIS A 50 15.15 2.03 2.85
CA HIS A 50 15.20 3.31 2.14
C HIS A 50 14.73 4.41 3.11
N PRO A 51 15.65 5.08 3.82
CA PRO A 51 15.27 6.24 4.63
C PRO A 51 14.69 7.33 3.72
N ASN A 52 13.52 7.85 4.11
CA ASN A 52 12.86 9.02 3.48
C ASN A 52 13.72 10.29 3.61
#